data_AF-A0AAE9L9Q9-F1
#
_entry.id   AF-A0AAE9L9Q9-F1
#
_cell.length_a   1.000
_cell.length_b   1.000
_cell.length_c   1.000
_cell.angle_alpha   90.00
_cell.angle_beta   90.00
_cell.angle_gamma   90.00
#
_symmetry.space_group_name_H-M   'P 1'
#
loop_
_entity.id
_entity.type
_entity.pdbx_description
1 polymer ?
#
loop_
_entity_poly.entity_id
_entity_poly.type
_entity_poly.pdbx_seq_one_letter_code
_entity_poly.pdbx_strand_id
1 'polypeptide(L)'
;MRKQPCLERIQNLIHQKIPDYDKQRINANTLLKEIWIQMNSMQMITFVVELETEFGLELPDELVGNMAGSHLTVGDLADLIKSYQDHL
;
A
#
# COMPACT_ATOMS: atom_id res chain seq x y z
N MET A 1 6.90 19.73 -10.27
CA MET A 1 6.65 18.27 -10.24
C MET A 1 5.15 18.05 -10.16
N ARG A 2 4.53 17.39 -11.14
CA ARG A 2 3.11 16.99 -11.01
C ARG A 2 3.05 15.97 -9.87
N LYS A 3 2.29 16.26 -8.80
CA LYS A 3 2.02 15.27 -7.74
C LYS A 3 1.33 14.08 -8.42
N GLN A 4 2.00 12.93 -8.46
CA GLN A 4 1.33 11.69 -8.89
C GLN A 4 0.23 11.38 -7.86
N PRO A 5 -0.95 10.88 -8.28
CA PRO A 5 -1.99 10.43 -7.38
C PRO A 5 -1.46 9.42 -6.34
N CYS A 6 -1.91 9.53 -5.09
CA CYS A 6 -1.54 8.61 -4.00
C CYS A 6 -1.67 7.13 -4.42
N LEU A 7 -2.74 6.78 -5.12
CA LEU A 7 -2.96 5.45 -5.68
C LEU A 7 -1.82 4.98 -6.61
N GLU A 8 -1.37 5.83 -7.54
CA GLU A 8 -0.26 5.49 -8.45
C GLU A 8 1.05 5.26 -7.69
N ARG A 9 1.28 6.01 -6.60
CA ARG A 9 2.46 5.83 -5.74
C ARG A 9 2.44 4.50 -5.01
N ILE A 10 1.32 4.17 -4.35
CA ILE A 10 1.14 2.87 -3.69
C ILE A 10 1.33 1.73 -4.68
N GLN A 11 0.73 1.83 -5.87
CA GLN A 11 0.92 0.86 -6.93
C GLN A 11 2.41 0.70 -7.29
N ASN A 12 3.13 1.80 -7.52
CA ASN A 12 4.56 1.74 -7.84
C ASN A 12 5.39 1.07 -6.74
N LEU A 13 5.12 1.38 -5.47
CA LEU A 13 5.77 0.72 -4.33
C LEU A 13 5.51 -0.79 -4.32
N ILE A 14 4.26 -1.22 -4.52
CA ILE A 14 3.93 -2.65 -4.59
C ILE A 14 4.72 -3.34 -5.72
N HIS A 15 4.82 -2.73 -6.89
CA HIS A 15 5.58 -3.28 -8.01
C HIS A 15 7.07 -3.38 -7.75
N GLN A 16 7.65 -2.47 -6.97
CA GLN A 16 9.05 -2.56 -6.57
C GLN A 16 9.29 -3.74 -5.63
N LYS A 17 8.30 -4.09 -4.79
CA LYS A 17 8.39 -5.22 -3.88
C LYS A 17 8.13 -6.55 -4.54
N ILE A 18 7.25 -6.60 -5.54
CA ILE A 18 6.88 -7.84 -6.23
C ILE A 18 7.04 -7.63 -7.75
N PRO A 19 8.28 -7.65 -8.29
CA PRO A 19 8.55 -7.30 -9.69
C PRO A 19 7.88 -8.23 -10.70
N ASP A 20 7.72 -9.51 -10.33
CA ASP A 20 7.11 -10.55 -11.15
C ASP A 20 5.57 -10.59 -11.04
N TYR A 21 4.98 -9.74 -10.18
CA TYR A 21 3.54 -9.61 -10.08
C TYR A 21 3.02 -8.77 -11.25
N ASP A 22 2.05 -9.33 -11.98
CA ASP A 22 1.54 -8.72 -13.21
C ASP A 22 1.06 -7.29 -12.97
N LYS A 23 1.80 -6.34 -13.56
CA LYS A 23 1.56 -4.90 -13.44
C LYS A 23 0.16 -4.48 -13.85
N GLN A 24 -0.47 -5.23 -14.74
CA GLN A 24 -1.80 -4.93 -15.24
C GLN A 24 -2.91 -5.35 -14.27
N ARG A 25 -2.57 -6.10 -13.21
CA ARG A 25 -3.54 -6.59 -12.21
C ARG A 25 -3.71 -5.70 -10.98
N ILE A 26 -2.76 -4.81 -10.67
CA ILE A 26 -2.86 -3.93 -9.50
C ILE A 26 -3.61 -2.65 -9.90
N ASN A 27 -4.86 -2.54 -9.46
CA ASN A 27 -5.70 -1.36 -9.60
C ASN A 27 -6.36 -1.01 -8.24
N ALA A 28 -7.18 0.04 -8.21
CA ALA A 28 -7.85 0.49 -6.99
C ALA A 28 -8.68 -0.61 -6.30
N ASN A 29 -9.22 -1.56 -7.05
CA ASN A 29 -10.09 -2.63 -6.52
C ASN A 29 -9.32 -3.90 -6.13
N THR A 30 -8.01 -3.95 -6.35
CA THR A 30 -7.18 -5.10 -5.97
C THR A 30 -7.17 -5.22 -4.45
N LEU A 31 -7.39 -6.42 -3.94
CA LEU A 31 -7.40 -6.66 -2.49
C LEU A 31 -5.97 -6.65 -1.94
N LEU A 32 -5.74 -5.94 -0.83
CA LEU A 32 -4.45 -5.90 -0.16
C LEU A 32 -3.97 -7.30 0.22
N LYS A 33 -4.88 -8.19 0.67
CA LYS A 33 -4.53 -9.58 1.00
C LYS A 33 -3.91 -10.34 -0.18
N GLU A 34 -4.36 -10.09 -1.41
CA GLU A 34 -3.85 -10.76 -2.62
C GLU A 34 -2.42 -10.32 -2.94
N ILE A 35 -2.09 -9.08 -2.61
CA ILE A 35 -0.74 -8.52 -2.71
C ILE A 35 0.13 -9.03 -1.55
N TRP A 36 -0.41 -9.03 -0.33
CA TRP A 36 0.30 -9.37 0.89
C TRP A 36 0.83 -10.81 0.88
N ILE A 37 0.04 -11.77 0.37
CA ILE A 37 0.47 -13.17 0.27
C ILE A 37 1.63 -13.39 -0.71
N GLN A 38 1.90 -12.43 -1.60
CA GLN A 38 3.02 -12.49 -2.55
C GLN A 38 4.29 -11.87 -1.98
N MET A 39 4.19 -11.14 -0.86
CA MET A 39 5.33 -10.56 -0.17
C MET A 39 5.85 -11.52 0.91
N ASN A 40 7.17 -11.65 1.01
CA ASN A 40 7.80 -12.21 2.20
C ASN A 40 7.84 -11.17 3.33
N SER A 41 8.17 -11.61 4.55
CA SER A 41 8.16 -10.75 5.74
C SER A 41 9.03 -9.50 5.61
N MET A 42 10.18 -9.60 4.93
CA MET A 42 11.05 -8.44 4.69
C MET A 42 10.43 -7.45 3.69
N GLN A 43 9.81 -7.95 2.62
CA GLN A 43 9.10 -7.12 1.64
C GLN A 43 7.91 -6.40 2.29
N MET A 44 7.16 -7.09 3.17
CA MET A 44 6.06 -6.47 3.92
C MET A 44 6.55 -5.32 4.80
N ILE A 45 7.59 -5.56 5.61
CA ILE A 45 8.12 -4.54 6.51
C ILE A 45 8.65 -3.34 5.72
N THR A 46 9.45 -3.60 4.68
CA THR A 46 10.00 -2.51 3.84
C THR A 46 8.92 -1.74 3.10
N PHE A 47 7.83 -2.39 2.69
CA PHE A 47 6.68 -1.73 2.08
C PHE A 47 5.99 -0.76 3.03
N VAL A 48 5.73 -1.19 4.27
CA VAL A 48 5.11 -0.34 5.31
C VAL A 48 5.98 0.87 5.60
N VAL A 49 7.28 0.65 5.83
CA VAL A 49 8.23 1.74 6.11
C VAL A 49 8.32 2.73 4.96
N GLU A 50 8.31 2.26 3.71
CA GLU A 50 8.33 3.13 2.53
C GLU A 50 7.01 3.90 2.36
N LEU A 51 5.85 3.29 2.64
CA LEU A 51 4.57 3.99 2.68
C LEU A 51 4.59 5.13 3.70
N GLU A 52 4.98 4.82 4.93
CA GLU A 52 5.06 5.78 6.04
C GLU A 52 6.00 6.95 5.70
N THR A 53 7.18 6.63 5.15
CA THR A 53 8.18 7.61 4.75
C THR A 53 7.70 8.47 3.57
N GLU A 54 7.08 7.86 2.55
CA GLU A 54 6.65 8.57 1.33
C GLU A 54 5.46 9.50 1.60
N PHE A 55 4.56 9.10 2.49
CA PHE A 55 3.36 9.88 2.81
C PHE A 55 3.46 10.70 4.10
N GLY A 56 4.55 10.54 4.88
CA GLY A 56 4.79 11.28 6.11
C GLY A 56 3.78 10.95 7.21
N LEU A 57 3.42 9.67 7.35
CA LEU A 57 2.42 9.17 8.30
C LEU A 57 2.93 7.92 9.01
N GLU A 58 2.22 7.53 10.07
CA GLU A 58 2.45 6.27 10.78
C GLU A 58 1.18 5.42 10.62
N LEU A 59 1.33 4.22 10.05
CA LEU A 59 0.19 3.31 9.85
C LEU A 59 -0.09 2.57 11.16
N PRO A 60 -1.37 2.38 11.55
CA PRO A 60 -1.68 1.61 12.75
C PRO A 60 -1.15 0.17 12.64
N ASP A 61 -0.49 -0.33 13.68
CA ASP A 61 0.00 -1.72 13.75
C ASP A 61 -1.12 -2.75 13.48
N GLU A 62 -2.34 -2.45 13.93
CA GLU A 62 -3.52 -3.28 13.67
C GLU A 62 -3.84 -3.38 12.18
N LEU A 63 -3.64 -2.31 11.42
CA LEU A 63 -3.83 -2.31 9.96
C LEU A 63 -2.77 -3.19 9.31
N VAL A 64 -1.51 -3.03 9.70
CA VAL A 64 -0.38 -3.82 9.18
C VAL A 64 -0.55 -5.30 9.48
N GLY A 65 -0.91 -5.63 10.72
CA GLY A 65 -1.15 -7.00 11.17
C GLY A 65 -2.37 -7.65 10.49
N ASN A 66 -3.40 -6.87 10.14
CA ASN A 66 -4.62 -7.38 9.52
C ASN A 66 -4.63 -7.33 7.99
N MET A 67 -3.59 -6.82 7.31
CA MET A 67 -3.59 -6.73 5.85
C MET A 67 -3.79 -8.09 5.16
N ALA A 68 -3.31 -9.18 5.76
CA ALA A 68 -3.51 -10.54 5.27
C ALA A 68 -4.96 -11.07 5.44
N GLY A 69 -5.72 -10.54 6.42
CA GLY A 69 -7.08 -10.98 6.74
C GLY A 69 -8.18 -9.99 6.30
N SER A 70 -7.81 -8.77 5.94
CA SER A 70 -8.75 -7.70 5.59
C SER A 70 -9.29 -7.82 4.16
N HIS A 71 -10.47 -7.24 3.93
CA HIS A 71 -11.04 -7.05 2.59
C HIS A 71 -10.69 -5.67 2.01
N LEU A 72 -9.70 -4.99 2.59
CA LEU A 72 -9.28 -3.67 2.13
C LEU A 72 -8.66 -3.78 0.75
N THR A 73 -8.95 -2.80 -0.10
CA THR A 73 -8.39 -2.64 -1.43
C THR A 73 -7.23 -1.65 -1.44
N VAL A 74 -6.47 -1.62 -2.53
CA VAL A 74 -5.44 -0.58 -2.75
C VAL A 74 -6.06 0.82 -2.76
N GLY A 75 -7.28 0.96 -3.26
CA GLY A 75 -8.05 2.21 -3.23
C GLY A 75 -8.39 2.62 -1.79
N ASP A 76 -8.86 1.69 -0.96
CA ASP A 76 -9.14 1.95 0.45
C ASP A 76 -7.88 2.39 1.20
N LEU A 77 -6.74 1.77 0.92
CA LEU A 77 -5.45 2.21 1.48
C LEU A 77 -5.09 3.64 1.03
N ALA A 78 -5.30 3.96 -0.25
CA ALA A 78 -5.04 5.30 -0.77
C ALA A 78 -5.93 6.36 -0.11
N ASP A 79 -7.19 6.04 0.12
CA ASP A 79 -8.13 6.96 0.76
C ASP A 79 -7.89 7.09 2.27
N LEU A 80 -7.48 6.00 2.94
CA LEU A 80 -7.01 6.03 4.32
C LEU A 80 -5.79 6.94 4.48
N ILE A 81 -4.79 6.79 3.61
CA ILE A 81 -3.59 7.63 3.59
C ILE A 81 -3.95 9.11 3.37
N LYS A 82 -4.82 9.41 2.41
CA LYS A 82 -5.29 10.79 2.21
C LYS A 82 -6.02 11.33 3.44
N SER A 83 -6.88 10.53 4.06
CA SER A 83 -7.56 10.93 5.29
C SER A 83 -6.56 11.29 6.39
N TYR A 84 -5.50 10.51 6.58
CA TYR A 84 -4.45 10.87 7.55
C TYR A 84 -3.74 12.18 7.18
N GLN A 85 -3.46 12.40 5.90
CA GLN A 85 -2.82 13.64 5.43
C GLN A 85 -3.72 14.87 5.59
N ASP A 86 -5.04 14.73 5.50
CA ASP A 86 -5.98 15.84 5.72
C ASP A 86 -6.17 16.20 7.20
N HIS A 87 -5.75 15.32 8.13
CA HIS A 87 -5.83 15.54 9.58
C HIS A 87 -4.50 16.03 10.19
N LEU A 88 -3.44 16.19 9.39
CA LEU A 88 -2.12 16.72 9.76
C LEU A 88 -1.96 18.19 9.34
#